data_AF-A0A8T6IW22-F1
#
_entry.id   AF-A0A8T6IW22-F1
#
_cell.length_a   1.000
_cell.length_b   1.000
_cell.length_c   1.000
_cell.angle_alpha   90.00
_cell.angle_beta   90.00
_cell.angle_gamma   90.00
#
_symmetry.space_group_name_H-M   'P 1'
#
loop_
_entity.id
_entity.type
_entity.pdbx_description
1 polymer ?
#
loop_
_entity_poly.entity_id
_entity_poly.type
_entity_poly.pdbx_seq_one_letter_code
_entity_poly.pdbx_strand_id
1 'polypeptide(L)'
;MNEVEHVLSLGNKLGEGPLWHAQEAALYWVDIESGQIFRYDARKNQHETVQMDIAVGALAFREAGGLILATAKGYAYWDMQDRQLEFIADPEADKPESRFNDGKVDRRGRFWAGTMTVEGATSALYRLDADASLRKMESGITIANGLGWSPDDKIMYFTDTMIHTIYAYDFDLESGSIANRRVFVHDPEPPGLPDGLCVDSEGYVWSARILDWRIVRFDPDGVIEREIRLPVKNPTSCAFGGENLDELYVTTAAIGLTDEEARGQPLAGDLFRIRTGVKGQAEPYFAG
;
A
#
# COMPACT_ATOMS: atom_id res chain seq x y z
N MET A 1 -22.19 -8.03 -11.85
CA MET A 1 -21.41 -6.78 -11.80
C MET A 1 -20.99 -6.60 -10.36
N ASN A 2 -19.70 -6.43 -10.10
CA ASN A 2 -19.23 -6.10 -8.75
C ASN A 2 -19.68 -4.66 -8.46
N GLU A 3 -20.46 -4.47 -7.40
CA GLU A 3 -20.92 -3.15 -7.00
C GLU A 3 -19.79 -2.44 -6.25
N VAL A 4 -19.42 -1.25 -6.73
CA VAL A 4 -18.46 -0.36 -6.05
C VAL A 4 -19.27 0.49 -5.08
N GLU A 5 -19.08 0.22 -3.79
CA GLU A 5 -19.74 0.92 -2.70
C GLU A 5 -18.84 2.07 -2.20
N HIS A 6 -19.43 3.25 -2.05
CA HIS A 6 -18.79 4.36 -1.36
C HIS A 6 -18.96 4.19 0.16
N VAL A 7 -17.85 4.23 0.91
CA VAL A 7 -17.84 3.89 2.35
C VAL A 7 -17.77 5.15 3.22
N LEU A 8 -16.80 6.03 2.95
CA LEU A 8 -16.56 7.24 3.74
C LEU A 8 -16.25 8.43 2.83
N SER A 9 -16.87 9.58 3.12
CA SER A 9 -16.42 10.86 2.59
C SER A 9 -15.30 11.44 3.43
N LEU A 10 -14.12 11.55 2.84
CA LEU A 10 -12.87 11.92 3.51
C LEU A 10 -12.17 13.05 2.76
N GLY A 11 -12.15 12.99 1.42
CA GLY A 11 -11.37 13.92 0.59
C GLY A 11 -9.86 13.84 0.87
N ASN A 12 -9.31 12.64 1.12
CA ASN A 12 -7.88 12.48 1.34
C ASN A 12 -7.08 13.06 0.17
N LYS A 13 -6.03 13.80 0.48
CA LYS A 13 -5.13 14.33 -0.56
C LYS A 13 -4.43 13.18 -1.25
N LEU A 14 -3.85 12.26 -0.48
CA LEU A 14 -3.22 11.05 -0.96
C LEU A 14 -3.50 9.91 0.02
N GLY A 15 -4.72 9.38 -0.02
CA GLY A 15 -5.11 8.21 0.78
C GLY A 15 -4.33 6.98 0.31
N GLU A 16 -3.68 6.25 1.20
CA GLU A 16 -2.72 5.19 0.82
C GLU A 16 -2.61 4.07 1.86
N GLY A 17 -2.02 2.95 1.46
CA GLY A 17 -1.65 1.84 2.35
C GLY A 17 -2.79 1.27 3.21
N PRO A 18 -3.96 0.90 2.64
CA PRO A 18 -5.03 0.27 3.39
C PRO A 18 -4.59 -1.07 3.98
N LEU A 19 -4.91 -1.31 5.26
CA LEU A 19 -4.56 -2.52 5.98
C LEU A 19 -5.69 -2.93 6.93
N TRP A 20 -6.13 -4.19 6.84
CA TRP A 20 -7.24 -4.70 7.62
C TRP A 20 -6.80 -5.35 8.94
N HIS A 21 -7.38 -4.91 10.05
CA HIS A 21 -7.21 -5.50 11.37
C HIS A 21 -8.40 -6.41 11.72
N ALA A 22 -8.25 -7.73 11.51
CA ALA A 22 -9.34 -8.69 11.65
C ALA A 22 -10.00 -8.71 13.04
N GLN A 23 -9.21 -8.64 14.12
CA GLN A 23 -9.75 -8.71 15.49
C GLN A 23 -10.62 -7.48 15.81
N GLU A 24 -10.19 -6.32 15.36
CA GLU A 24 -10.92 -5.06 15.54
C GLU A 24 -12.06 -4.89 14.53
N ALA A 25 -12.04 -5.65 13.44
CA ALA A 25 -12.81 -5.40 12.22
C ALA A 25 -12.70 -3.94 11.78
N ALA A 26 -11.46 -3.48 11.65
CA ALA A 26 -11.16 -2.11 11.30
C ALA A 26 -10.15 -2.03 10.15
N LEU A 27 -10.34 -1.04 9.27
CA LEU A 27 -9.38 -0.70 8.22
C LEU A 27 -8.52 0.47 8.70
N TYR A 28 -7.21 0.37 8.51
CA TYR A 28 -6.25 1.45 8.74
C TYR A 28 -5.66 1.89 7.42
N TRP A 29 -5.39 3.19 7.26
CA TRP A 29 -4.71 3.74 6.08
C TRP A 29 -4.11 5.09 6.44
N VAL A 30 -3.35 5.68 5.53
CA VAL A 30 -2.73 7.00 5.72
C VAL A 30 -3.26 8.00 4.71
N ASP A 31 -3.23 9.29 5.04
CA ASP A 31 -3.19 10.37 4.05
C ASP A 31 -1.79 10.98 4.12
N ILE A 32 -0.94 10.60 3.16
CA ILE A 32 0.50 10.90 3.19
C ILE A 32 0.74 12.41 3.23
N GLU A 33 0.05 13.14 2.35
CA GLU A 33 0.22 14.58 2.14
C GLU A 33 -0.40 15.42 3.27
N SER A 34 -1.40 14.86 3.96
CA SER A 34 -2.01 15.50 5.13
C SER A 34 -1.33 15.09 6.44
N GLY A 35 -0.43 14.09 6.42
CA GLY A 35 0.23 13.55 7.61
C GLY A 35 -0.77 12.93 8.57
N GLN A 36 -1.70 12.11 8.10
CA GLN A 36 -2.76 11.53 8.92
C GLN A 36 -2.78 10.01 8.86
N ILE A 37 -3.10 9.38 9.99
CA ILE A 37 -3.46 7.96 10.06
C ILE A 37 -4.95 7.86 10.34
N PHE A 38 -5.63 7.03 9.59
CA PHE A 38 -7.06 6.76 9.75
C PHE A 38 -7.29 5.36 10.28
N ARG A 39 -8.40 5.21 11.00
CA ARG A 39 -8.95 3.93 11.45
C ARG A 39 -10.46 3.93 11.21
N TYR A 40 -10.98 3.03 10.40
CA TYR A 40 -12.41 2.84 10.16
C TYR A 40 -12.89 1.55 10.82
N ASP A 41 -13.79 1.66 11.80
CA ASP A 41 -14.49 0.54 12.44
C ASP A 41 -15.69 0.12 11.57
N ALA A 42 -15.57 -0.99 10.87
CA ALA A 42 -16.59 -1.46 9.93
C ALA A 42 -17.87 -1.94 10.64
N ARG A 43 -17.80 -2.30 11.94
CA ARG A 43 -18.97 -2.74 12.71
C ARG A 43 -19.82 -1.54 13.12
N LYS A 44 -19.18 -0.42 13.45
CA LYS A 44 -19.86 0.82 13.87
C LYS A 44 -20.13 1.79 12.73
N ASN A 45 -19.51 1.56 11.58
CA ASN A 45 -19.49 2.50 10.45
C ASN A 45 -19.01 3.90 10.87
N GLN A 46 -17.89 3.95 11.59
CA GLN A 46 -17.30 5.18 12.10
C GLN A 46 -15.79 5.16 11.87
N HIS A 47 -15.20 6.34 11.72
CA HIS A 47 -13.75 6.46 11.61
C HIS A 47 -13.18 7.42 12.65
N GLU A 48 -11.90 7.23 12.92
CA GLU A 48 -11.05 8.06 13.74
C GLU A 48 -9.84 8.49 12.91
N THR A 49 -9.31 9.67 13.23
CA THR A 49 -8.11 10.22 12.57
C THR A 49 -7.11 10.63 13.63
N VAL A 50 -5.86 10.28 13.41
CA VAL A 50 -4.70 10.71 14.17
C VAL A 50 -3.88 11.63 13.28
N GLN A 51 -3.69 12.88 13.72
CA GLN A 51 -2.79 13.81 13.06
C GLN A 51 -1.35 13.50 13.49
N MET A 52 -0.47 13.40 12.50
CA MET A 52 0.97 13.23 12.64
C MET A 52 1.67 14.53 12.24
N ASP A 53 2.82 14.80 12.87
CA ASP A 53 3.70 15.92 12.50
C ASP A 53 4.71 15.53 11.40
N ILE A 54 4.46 14.40 10.73
CA ILE A 54 5.32 13.82 9.70
C ILE A 54 4.47 13.08 8.66
N ALA A 55 4.90 13.11 7.40
CA ALA A 55 4.32 12.25 6.37
C ALA A 55 4.64 10.78 6.68
N VAL A 56 3.59 9.95 6.66
CA VAL A 56 3.67 8.50 6.84
C VAL A 56 3.27 7.89 5.50
N GLY A 57 4.17 7.15 4.86
CA GLY A 57 3.90 6.48 3.59
C GLY A 57 3.18 5.14 3.81
N ALA A 58 3.65 4.36 4.78
CA ALA A 58 3.10 3.04 5.07
C ALA A 58 3.04 2.75 6.56
N LEU A 59 2.12 1.85 6.93
CA LEU A 59 1.95 1.35 8.29
C LEU A 59 1.77 -0.17 8.29
N ALA A 60 2.10 -0.80 9.41
CA ALA A 60 1.69 -2.17 9.70
C ALA A 60 1.48 -2.40 11.19
N PHE A 61 0.66 -3.39 11.52
CA PHE A 61 0.45 -3.81 12.91
C PHE A 61 1.66 -4.54 13.45
N ARG A 62 1.91 -4.42 14.75
CA ARG A 62 3.00 -5.12 15.44
C ARG A 62 2.46 -6.23 16.32
N GLU A 63 3.19 -7.33 16.43
CA GLU A 63 2.88 -8.39 17.39
C GLU A 63 2.94 -7.89 18.84
N ALA A 64 3.87 -6.95 19.12
CA ALA A 64 4.00 -6.28 20.42
C ALA A 64 2.88 -5.25 20.70
N GLY A 65 2.00 -4.98 19.74
CA GLY A 65 1.01 -3.91 19.80
C GLY A 65 1.50 -2.58 19.22
N GLY A 66 0.55 -1.72 18.85
CA GLY A 66 0.83 -0.48 18.12
C GLY A 66 1.14 -0.71 16.64
N LEU A 67 1.79 0.27 16.03
CA LEU A 67 2.14 0.25 14.61
C LEU A 67 3.66 0.37 14.40
N ILE A 68 4.15 -0.25 13.33
CA ILE A 68 5.41 0.13 12.68
C ILE A 68 5.07 1.04 11.50
N LEU A 69 5.80 2.14 11.36
CA LEU A 69 5.57 3.17 10.34
C LEU A 69 6.81 3.33 9.46
N ALA A 70 6.59 3.56 8.17
CA ALA A 70 7.59 4.05 7.23
C ALA A 70 7.27 5.51 6.91
N THR A 71 8.16 6.43 7.29
CA THR A 71 7.88 7.88 7.32
C THR A 71 8.82 8.67 6.41
N ALA A 72 8.64 9.99 6.35
CA ALA A 72 9.62 10.90 5.73
C ALA A 72 10.96 11.03 6.50
N LYS A 73 11.12 10.37 7.66
CA LYS A 73 12.35 10.38 8.48
C LYS A 73 12.72 8.98 8.95
N GLY A 74 12.53 7.99 8.07
CA GLY A 74 12.85 6.60 8.38
C GLY A 74 11.71 5.80 9.01
N TYR A 75 12.08 4.67 9.60
CA TYR A 75 11.18 3.77 10.32
C TYR A 75 10.93 4.24 11.74
N ALA A 76 9.71 4.07 12.23
CA ALA A 76 9.35 4.43 13.60
C ALA A 76 8.26 3.51 14.17
N TYR A 77 8.32 3.26 15.47
CA TYR A 77 7.20 2.68 16.21
C TYR A 77 6.21 3.78 16.60
N TRP A 78 4.93 3.44 16.54
CA TRP A 78 3.85 4.30 17.00
C TRP A 78 2.97 3.59 18.01
N ASP A 79 2.90 4.16 19.21
CA ASP A 79 1.99 3.72 20.25
C ASP A 79 0.63 4.41 20.10
N MET A 80 -0.44 3.62 19.92
CA MET A 80 -1.79 4.14 19.72
C MET A 80 -2.42 4.73 20.99
N GLN A 81 -1.97 4.33 22.18
CA GLN A 81 -2.49 4.79 23.48
C GLN A 81 -1.79 6.08 23.92
N ASP A 82 -0.46 6.06 23.98
CA ASP A 82 0.36 7.16 24.48
C ASP A 82 0.69 8.20 23.40
N ARG A 83 0.35 7.88 22.13
CA ARG A 83 0.60 8.73 20.95
C ARG A 83 2.06 9.15 20.84
N GLN A 84 2.96 8.20 21.11
CA GLN A 84 4.40 8.39 21.04
C GLN A 84 4.95 7.79 19.75
N LEU A 85 5.81 8.57 19.10
CA LEU A 85 6.56 8.16 17.92
C LEU A 85 8.02 7.93 18.32
N GLU A 86 8.50 6.69 18.18
CA GLU A 86 9.88 6.30 18.48
C GLU A 86 10.60 5.92 17.19
N PHE A 87 11.58 6.73 16.77
CA PHE A 87 12.36 6.46 15.56
C PHE A 87 13.35 5.30 15.76
N ILE A 88 13.50 4.48 14.72
CA ILE A 88 14.34 3.29 14.71
C ILE A 88 15.60 3.56 13.87
N ALA A 89 15.41 3.81 12.57
CA ALA A 89 16.49 4.01 11.61
C ALA A 89 15.99 4.74 10.37
N ASP A 90 16.83 5.59 9.79
CA ASP A 90 16.59 6.27 8.53
C ASP A 90 17.71 5.92 7.52
N PRO A 91 17.43 5.06 6.51
CA PRO A 91 18.44 4.67 5.53
C PRO A 91 18.74 5.77 4.49
N GLU A 92 17.94 6.83 4.42
CA GLU A 92 18.06 7.92 3.46
C GLU A 92 18.25 9.27 4.18
N ALA A 93 18.83 9.27 5.38
CA ALA A 93 19.02 10.47 6.21
C ALA A 93 19.85 11.57 5.52
N ASP A 94 20.64 11.22 4.50
CA ASP A 94 21.42 12.13 3.66
C ASP A 94 20.65 12.68 2.44
N LYS A 95 19.40 12.25 2.22
CA LYS A 95 18.50 12.68 1.13
C LYS A 95 17.24 13.35 1.69
N PRO A 96 17.28 14.65 2.03
CA PRO A 96 16.17 15.34 2.67
C PRO A 96 14.88 15.42 1.83
N GLU A 97 14.99 15.21 0.52
CA GLU A 97 13.87 15.13 -0.42
C GLU A 97 13.23 13.73 -0.52
N SER A 98 13.84 12.72 0.10
CA SER A 98 13.32 11.36 0.09
C SER A 98 12.30 11.13 1.20
N ARG A 99 11.31 10.28 0.92
CA ARG A 99 10.42 9.71 1.94
C ARG A 99 10.11 8.27 1.60
N PHE A 100 9.70 7.48 2.60
CA PHE A 100 9.00 6.23 2.31
C PHE A 100 7.67 6.50 1.60
N ASN A 101 7.28 5.58 0.73
CA ASN A 101 6.05 5.66 -0.07
C ASN A 101 5.09 4.53 0.26
N ASP A 102 5.35 3.30 -0.19
CA ASP A 102 4.54 2.12 0.19
C ASP A 102 5.37 1.09 0.97
N GLY A 103 4.69 0.21 1.70
CA GLY A 103 5.31 -0.78 2.57
C GLY A 103 4.32 -1.84 3.05
N LYS A 104 4.83 -3.05 3.29
CA LYS A 104 4.06 -4.21 3.74
C LYS A 104 4.92 -5.19 4.52
N VAL A 105 4.29 -6.00 5.36
CA VAL A 105 4.96 -7.05 6.13
C VAL A 105 4.91 -8.37 5.37
N ASP A 106 6.04 -9.08 5.31
CA ASP A 106 6.08 -10.42 4.73
C ASP A 106 5.67 -11.53 5.71
N ARG A 107 5.53 -12.78 5.25
CA ARG A 107 5.06 -13.89 6.09
C ARG A 107 6.02 -14.32 7.21
N ARG A 108 7.21 -13.71 7.32
CA ARG A 108 8.11 -13.86 8.48
C ARG A 108 8.09 -12.65 9.40
N GLY A 109 7.15 -11.72 9.22
CA GLY A 109 6.99 -10.57 10.09
C GLY A 109 8.06 -9.50 9.87
N ARG A 110 8.70 -9.44 8.69
CA ARG A 110 9.67 -8.39 8.35
C ARG A 110 8.96 -7.26 7.63
N PHE A 111 9.25 -6.02 7.98
CA PHE A 111 8.59 -4.86 7.38
C PHE A 111 9.40 -4.34 6.19
N TRP A 112 8.81 -4.41 5.01
CA TRP A 112 9.40 -3.91 3.78
C TRP A 112 8.80 -2.55 3.46
N ALA A 113 9.63 -1.58 3.10
CA ALA A 113 9.15 -0.30 2.61
C ALA A 113 10.10 0.26 1.56
N GLY A 114 9.53 0.89 0.55
CA GLY A 114 10.28 1.52 -0.52
C GLY A 114 10.21 3.04 -0.45
N THR A 115 11.30 3.69 -0.85
CA THR A 115 11.37 5.14 -0.86
C THR A 115 10.93 5.72 -2.21
N MET A 116 10.70 7.03 -2.20
CA MET A 116 10.59 7.83 -3.41
C MET A 116 11.40 9.12 -3.27
N THR A 117 11.76 9.70 -4.41
CA THR A 117 12.32 11.05 -4.56
C THR A 117 11.58 11.75 -5.69
N VAL A 118 11.75 13.07 -5.81
CA VAL A 118 11.05 13.87 -6.83
C VAL A 118 11.58 13.57 -8.24
N GLU A 119 12.87 13.29 -8.38
CA GLU A 119 13.52 13.11 -9.69
C GLU A 119 14.50 11.94 -9.72
N GLY A 120 14.45 11.21 -10.83
CA GLY A 120 15.39 10.15 -11.15
C GLY A 120 15.11 8.81 -10.46
N ALA A 121 15.98 7.85 -10.74
CA ALA A 121 15.92 6.50 -10.18
C ALA A 121 16.88 6.39 -8.99
N THR A 122 16.65 7.20 -7.95
CA THR A 122 17.54 7.31 -6.77
C THR A 122 16.95 6.68 -5.51
N SER A 123 15.75 6.12 -5.62
CA SER A 123 15.02 5.45 -4.56
C SER A 123 15.45 3.99 -4.42
N ALA A 124 15.06 3.38 -3.30
CA ALA A 124 15.44 2.02 -2.95
C ALA A 124 14.32 1.30 -2.18
N LEU A 125 14.35 -0.02 -2.25
CA LEU A 125 13.52 -0.90 -1.43
C LEU A 125 14.33 -1.38 -0.24
N TYR A 126 13.74 -1.31 0.94
CA TYR A 126 14.37 -1.69 2.19
C TYR A 126 13.54 -2.74 2.92
N ARG A 127 14.22 -3.52 3.77
CA ARG A 127 13.63 -4.49 4.68
C ARG A 127 14.16 -4.26 6.09
N LEU A 128 13.25 -4.07 7.03
CA LEU A 128 13.50 -4.03 8.47
C LEU A 128 13.13 -5.39 9.07
N ASP A 129 14.13 -6.06 9.66
CA ASP A 129 13.96 -7.33 10.37
C ASP A 129 13.46 -7.08 11.81
N ALA A 130 12.94 -8.13 12.47
CA ALA A 130 12.39 -8.03 13.84
C ALA A 130 13.42 -7.58 14.90
N ASP A 131 14.71 -7.77 14.63
CA ASP A 131 15.82 -7.30 15.46
C ASP A 131 16.24 -5.84 15.16
N ALA A 132 15.42 -5.12 14.40
CA ALA A 132 15.67 -3.79 13.85
C ALA A 132 16.87 -3.69 12.90
N SER A 133 17.42 -4.81 12.42
CA SER A 133 18.43 -4.77 11.36
C SER A 133 17.80 -4.36 10.03
N LEU A 134 18.48 -3.45 9.34
CA LEU A 134 17.99 -2.81 8.12
C LEU A 134 18.83 -3.22 6.92
N ARG A 135 18.17 -3.63 5.85
CA ARG A 135 18.82 -4.09 4.60
C ARG A 135 18.25 -3.36 3.40
N LYS A 136 19.12 -2.91 2.51
CA LYS A 136 18.75 -2.45 1.16
C LYS A 136 18.60 -3.67 0.27
N MET A 137 17.43 -3.82 -0.35
CA MET A 137 17.05 -5.00 -1.11
C MET A 137 17.09 -4.75 -2.62
N GLU A 138 16.77 -3.52 -3.04
CA GLU A 138 16.83 -3.08 -4.44
C GLU A 138 17.19 -1.60 -4.50
N SER A 139 17.80 -1.16 -5.59
CA SER A 139 18.17 0.23 -5.85
C SER A 139 17.85 0.61 -7.29
N GLY A 140 17.93 1.90 -7.61
CA GLY A 140 17.59 2.35 -8.97
C GLY A 140 16.09 2.34 -9.23
N ILE A 141 15.30 2.53 -8.16
CA ILE A 141 13.84 2.62 -8.22
C ILE A 141 13.47 4.08 -8.44
N THR A 142 12.40 4.33 -9.22
CA THR A 142 11.86 5.69 -9.34
C THR A 142 10.93 6.01 -8.17
N ILE A 143 9.72 5.46 -8.17
CA ILE A 143 8.74 5.60 -7.09
C ILE A 143 8.33 4.18 -6.67
N ALA A 144 8.85 3.75 -5.53
CA ALA A 144 8.51 2.47 -4.95
C ALA A 144 7.04 2.45 -4.50
N ASN A 145 6.31 1.43 -4.92
CA ASN A 145 4.89 1.29 -4.62
C ASN A 145 4.55 -0.18 -4.33
N GLY A 146 3.27 -0.52 -4.48
CA GLY A 146 2.66 -1.83 -4.28
C GLY A 146 3.59 -3.01 -4.05
N LEU A 147 3.45 -3.64 -2.88
CA LEU A 147 4.15 -4.88 -2.52
C LEU A 147 3.18 -6.01 -2.17
N GLY A 148 3.54 -7.25 -2.47
CA GLY A 148 2.76 -8.41 -2.06
C GLY A 148 3.47 -9.73 -2.33
N TRP A 149 3.00 -10.80 -1.70
CA TRP A 149 3.59 -12.13 -1.82
C TRP A 149 2.56 -13.15 -2.29
N SER A 150 3.00 -14.10 -3.13
CA SER A 150 2.18 -15.23 -3.54
C SER A 150 1.74 -16.07 -2.34
N PRO A 151 0.59 -16.76 -2.40
CA PRO A 151 0.10 -17.56 -1.27
C PRO A 151 1.04 -18.70 -0.83
N ASP A 152 1.95 -19.12 -1.71
CA ASP A 152 2.96 -20.15 -1.42
C ASP A 152 4.32 -19.57 -0.99
N ASP A 153 4.39 -18.24 -0.80
CA ASP A 153 5.57 -17.50 -0.34
C ASP A 153 6.83 -17.69 -1.18
N LYS A 154 6.66 -17.95 -2.48
CA LYS A 154 7.79 -18.11 -3.42
C LYS A 154 8.01 -16.92 -4.34
N ILE A 155 7.02 -16.04 -4.46
CA ILE A 155 7.09 -14.88 -5.35
C ILE A 155 6.77 -13.62 -4.56
N MET A 156 7.63 -12.63 -4.69
CA MET A 156 7.35 -11.25 -4.28
C MET A 156 7.03 -10.41 -5.50
N TYR A 157 5.96 -9.62 -5.43
CA TYR A 157 5.57 -8.63 -6.42
C TYR A 157 5.92 -7.23 -5.90
N PHE A 158 6.39 -6.35 -6.80
CA PHE A 158 6.82 -5.00 -6.45
C PHE A 158 6.57 -4.01 -7.59
N THR A 159 5.92 -2.89 -7.30
CA THR A 159 5.63 -1.83 -8.26
C THR A 159 6.74 -0.77 -8.29
N ASP A 160 7.21 -0.43 -9.50
CA ASP A 160 7.92 0.82 -9.77
C ASP A 160 7.08 1.68 -10.75
N THR A 161 6.52 2.76 -10.19
CA THR A 161 5.40 3.51 -10.79
C THR A 161 5.80 4.23 -12.08
N MET A 162 6.89 5.02 -12.07
CA MET A 162 7.20 5.91 -13.21
C MET A 162 7.78 5.16 -14.41
N ILE A 163 8.19 3.90 -14.22
CA ILE A 163 8.58 3.01 -15.31
C ILE A 163 7.46 2.03 -15.69
N HIS A 164 6.24 2.24 -15.16
CA HIS A 164 5.03 1.51 -15.53
C HIS A 164 5.16 0.00 -15.36
N THR A 165 5.86 -0.46 -14.31
CA THR A 165 6.23 -1.87 -14.20
C THR A 165 5.89 -2.42 -12.83
N ILE A 166 5.25 -3.59 -12.84
CA ILE A 166 5.19 -4.50 -11.69
C ILE A 166 6.19 -5.61 -11.96
N TYR A 167 7.15 -5.77 -11.06
CA TYR A 167 8.13 -6.85 -11.08
C TYR A 167 7.65 -8.05 -10.27
N ALA A 168 8.14 -9.22 -10.64
CA ALA A 168 8.15 -10.41 -9.79
C ALA A 168 9.60 -10.80 -9.46
N TYR A 169 9.80 -11.33 -8.27
CA TYR A 169 11.06 -11.85 -7.76
C TYR A 169 10.84 -13.24 -7.22
N ASP A 170 11.84 -14.12 -7.36
CA ASP A 170 11.90 -15.32 -6.54
C ASP A 170 12.18 -14.88 -5.11
N PHE A 171 11.34 -15.32 -4.18
CA PHE A 171 11.40 -14.97 -2.77
C PHE A 171 11.72 -16.21 -1.95
N ASP A 172 12.76 -16.10 -1.12
CA ASP A 172 13.08 -17.13 -0.13
C ASP A 172 12.51 -16.70 1.22
N LEU A 173 11.46 -17.39 1.69
CA LEU A 173 10.75 -17.04 2.91
C LEU A 173 11.69 -16.96 4.13
N GLU A 174 12.56 -17.96 4.31
CA GLU A 174 13.42 -18.07 5.49
C GLU A 174 14.42 -16.92 5.60
N SER A 175 15.20 -16.66 4.54
CA SER A 175 16.20 -15.60 4.51
C SER A 175 15.64 -14.21 4.22
N GLY A 176 14.48 -14.15 3.54
CA GLY A 176 13.88 -12.93 3.01
C GLY A 176 14.65 -12.33 1.86
N SER A 177 15.44 -13.13 1.18
CA SER A 177 16.18 -12.70 -0.01
C SER A 177 15.24 -12.69 -1.22
N ILE A 178 15.54 -11.78 -2.15
CA ILE A 178 14.89 -11.69 -3.45
C ILE A 178 15.93 -11.93 -4.55
N ALA A 179 15.54 -12.66 -5.59
CA ALA A 179 16.39 -12.97 -6.73
C ALA A 179 15.58 -13.01 -8.03
N ASN A 180 16.27 -13.16 -9.17
CA ASN A 180 15.66 -13.42 -10.48
C ASN A 180 14.52 -12.43 -10.85
N ARG A 181 14.78 -11.13 -10.65
CA ARG A 181 13.88 -10.04 -11.02
C ARG A 181 13.43 -10.20 -12.48
N ARG A 182 12.12 -10.19 -12.69
CA ARG A 182 11.48 -10.27 -14.00
C ARG A 182 10.29 -9.35 -14.06
N VAL A 183 9.98 -8.86 -15.26
CA VAL A 183 8.74 -8.10 -15.49
C VAL A 183 7.57 -9.06 -15.33
N PHE A 184 6.64 -8.72 -14.44
CA PHE A 184 5.36 -9.41 -14.31
C PHE A 184 4.31 -8.71 -15.19
N VAL A 185 4.21 -7.38 -15.04
CA VAL A 185 3.36 -6.52 -15.89
C VAL A 185 4.17 -5.31 -16.30
N HIS A 186 4.10 -4.93 -17.57
CA HIS A 186 4.58 -3.64 -18.06
C HIS A 186 3.48 -3.00 -18.90
N ASP A 187 3.05 -1.81 -18.52
CA ASP A 187 1.90 -1.14 -19.12
C ASP A 187 2.22 0.33 -19.46
N PRO A 188 2.99 0.55 -20.55
CA PRO A 188 3.52 1.87 -20.90
C PRO A 188 2.50 2.78 -21.59
N GLU A 189 1.32 2.29 -21.98
CA GLU A 189 0.34 3.08 -22.71
C GLU A 189 -0.63 3.84 -21.75
N PRO A 190 -0.73 5.18 -21.84
CA PRO A 190 -1.56 5.98 -20.95
C PRO A 190 -3.07 5.97 -21.26
N PRO A 191 -3.92 6.43 -20.32
CA PRO A 191 -3.55 6.97 -19.00
C PRO A 191 -3.70 5.94 -17.87
N GLY A 192 -2.60 5.67 -17.14
CA GLY A 192 -2.67 4.92 -15.89
C GLY A 192 -1.34 4.38 -15.40
N LEU A 193 -0.96 4.68 -14.15
CA LEU A 193 0.26 4.17 -13.53
C LEU A 193 -0.08 3.06 -12.52
N PRO A 194 0.69 1.97 -12.43
CA PRO A 194 0.55 1.01 -11.34
C PRO A 194 0.92 1.69 -10.03
N ASP A 195 0.10 1.50 -9.00
CA ASP A 195 0.30 2.10 -7.69
C ASP A 195 0.37 0.98 -6.63
N GLY A 196 -0.36 1.08 -5.52
CA GLY A 196 -0.51 0.03 -4.52
C GLY A 196 -1.13 -1.27 -5.05
N LEU A 197 -0.75 -2.40 -4.44
CA LEU A 197 -1.25 -3.74 -4.82
C LEU A 197 -1.50 -4.65 -3.62
N CYS A 198 -2.33 -5.67 -3.83
CA CYS A 198 -2.46 -6.83 -2.94
C CYS A 198 -2.59 -8.14 -3.73
N VAL A 199 -2.38 -9.28 -3.06
CA VAL A 199 -2.48 -10.62 -3.66
C VAL A 199 -3.61 -11.38 -3.00
N ASP A 200 -4.54 -11.91 -3.79
CA ASP A 200 -5.64 -12.68 -3.25
C ASP A 200 -5.27 -14.14 -2.95
N SER A 201 -6.19 -14.87 -2.32
CA SER A 201 -5.97 -16.27 -1.90
C SER A 201 -5.84 -17.25 -3.07
N GLU A 202 -6.20 -16.85 -4.29
CA GLU A 202 -6.04 -17.65 -5.51
C GLU A 202 -4.70 -17.36 -6.21
N GLY A 203 -3.91 -16.41 -5.70
CA GLY A 203 -2.61 -16.02 -6.25
C GLY A 203 -2.67 -14.94 -7.34
N TYR A 204 -3.82 -14.29 -7.51
CA TYR A 204 -3.99 -13.19 -8.46
C TYR A 204 -3.58 -11.86 -7.81
N VAL A 205 -3.02 -10.96 -8.62
CA VAL A 205 -2.52 -9.66 -8.17
C VAL A 205 -3.54 -8.57 -8.49
N TRP A 206 -4.02 -7.86 -7.47
CA TRP A 206 -4.88 -6.69 -7.60
C TRP A 206 -4.02 -5.43 -7.52
N SER A 207 -4.09 -4.55 -8.52
CA SER A 207 -3.31 -3.32 -8.58
C SER A 207 -4.23 -2.12 -8.81
N ALA A 208 -4.06 -1.09 -7.98
CA ALA A 208 -4.66 0.20 -8.22
C ALA A 208 -3.96 0.92 -9.37
N ARG A 209 -4.76 1.58 -10.21
CA ARG A 209 -4.28 2.33 -11.36
C ARG A 209 -4.59 3.80 -11.18
N ILE A 210 -3.63 4.53 -10.61
CA ILE A 210 -3.75 5.97 -10.45
C ILE A 210 -3.78 6.62 -11.84
N LEU A 211 -4.58 7.68 -11.99
CA LEU A 211 -4.89 8.34 -13.27
C LEU A 211 -5.77 7.55 -14.26
N ASP A 212 -6.29 6.38 -13.88
CA ASP A 212 -6.99 5.44 -14.79
C ASP A 212 -8.36 4.94 -14.31
N TRP A 213 -8.87 5.47 -13.19
CA TRP A 213 -10.23 5.16 -12.73
C TRP A 213 -10.52 3.68 -12.49
N ARG A 214 -9.52 2.84 -12.19
CA ARG A 214 -9.76 1.40 -12.04
C ARG A 214 -8.81 0.70 -11.07
N ILE A 215 -9.29 -0.46 -10.60
CA ILE A 215 -8.44 -1.54 -10.11
C ILE A 215 -8.38 -2.61 -11.20
N VAL A 216 -7.20 -3.20 -11.40
CA VAL A 216 -6.97 -4.31 -12.33
C VAL A 216 -6.55 -5.54 -11.54
N ARG A 217 -7.11 -6.70 -11.87
CA ARG A 217 -6.69 -8.00 -11.36
C ARG A 217 -5.96 -8.76 -12.46
N PHE A 218 -4.73 -9.15 -12.19
CA PHE A 218 -3.90 -9.96 -13.06
C PHE A 218 -3.87 -11.40 -12.58
N ASP A 219 -3.86 -12.35 -13.52
CA ASP A 219 -3.56 -13.74 -13.23
C ASP A 219 -2.08 -13.95 -12.88
N PRO A 220 -1.68 -15.14 -12.39
CA PRO A 220 -0.29 -15.41 -12.02
C PRO A 220 0.74 -15.28 -13.15
N ASP A 221 0.29 -15.21 -14.41
CA ASP A 221 1.14 -15.00 -15.60
C ASP A 221 1.21 -13.51 -16.02
N GLY A 222 0.51 -12.62 -15.31
CA GLY A 222 0.50 -11.17 -15.57
C GLY A 222 -0.54 -10.73 -16.60
N VAL A 223 -1.47 -11.60 -16.97
CA VAL A 223 -2.55 -11.27 -17.91
C VAL A 223 -3.73 -10.69 -17.14
N ILE A 224 -4.35 -9.63 -17.69
CA ILE A 224 -5.55 -9.03 -17.12
C ILE A 224 -6.69 -10.07 -17.11
N GLU A 225 -7.13 -10.47 -15.91
CA GLU A 225 -8.35 -11.26 -15.72
C GLU A 225 -9.58 -10.37 -15.61
N ARG A 226 -9.44 -9.22 -14.93
CA ARG A 226 -10.58 -8.37 -14.59
C ARG A 226 -10.17 -6.93 -14.38
N GLU A 227 -11.09 -6.04 -14.74
CA GLU A 227 -11.00 -4.61 -14.44
C GLU A 227 -12.27 -4.16 -13.73
N ILE A 228 -12.12 -3.29 -12.73
CA ILE A 228 -13.23 -2.69 -12.01
C ILE A 228 -13.07 -1.17 -12.04
N ARG A 229 -14.00 -0.50 -12.71
CA ARG A 229 -14.04 0.97 -12.80
C ARG A 229 -14.51 1.58 -11.49
N LEU A 230 -13.87 2.66 -11.07
CA LEU A 230 -14.23 3.51 -9.95
C LEU A 230 -14.81 4.84 -10.44
N PRO A 231 -15.63 5.52 -9.62
CA PRO A 231 -16.15 6.85 -9.95
C PRO A 231 -15.12 7.98 -9.75
N VAL A 232 -13.85 7.65 -9.55
CA VAL A 232 -12.75 8.59 -9.31
C VAL A 232 -11.51 8.15 -10.07
N LYS A 233 -10.73 9.12 -10.58
CA LYS A 233 -9.57 8.96 -11.45
C LYS A 233 -8.36 8.35 -10.76
N ASN A 234 -8.19 8.60 -9.46
CA ASN A 234 -6.98 8.28 -8.72
C ASN A 234 -7.20 7.21 -7.63
N PRO A 235 -7.55 5.96 -7.96
CA PRO A 235 -7.30 4.84 -7.04
C PRO A 235 -5.80 4.72 -6.77
N THR A 236 -5.43 4.55 -5.51
CA THR A 236 -4.03 4.55 -5.06
C THR A 236 -3.58 3.20 -4.54
N SER A 237 -4.42 2.51 -3.75
CA SER A 237 -4.08 1.19 -3.23
C SER A 237 -5.32 0.38 -2.87
N CYS A 238 -5.14 -0.90 -2.55
CA CYS A 238 -6.22 -1.78 -2.18
C CYS A 238 -5.80 -2.89 -1.22
N ALA A 239 -6.73 -3.31 -0.36
CA ALA A 239 -6.53 -4.42 0.56
C ALA A 239 -7.85 -5.14 0.85
N PHE A 240 -7.78 -6.44 1.06
CA PHE A 240 -8.93 -7.24 1.46
C PHE A 240 -9.20 -7.09 2.97
N GLY A 241 -10.48 -6.98 3.29
CA GLY A 241 -11.00 -6.92 4.65
C GLY A 241 -12.39 -7.53 4.74
N GLY A 242 -13.12 -7.15 5.79
CA GLY A 242 -14.37 -7.81 6.17
C GLY A 242 -14.12 -9.10 6.96
N GLU A 243 -15.18 -9.65 7.54
CA GLU A 243 -15.12 -10.85 8.39
C GLU A 243 -14.58 -12.08 7.63
N ASN A 244 -14.88 -12.16 6.34
CA ASN A 244 -14.49 -13.28 5.48
C ASN A 244 -13.31 -12.98 4.54
N LEU A 245 -12.69 -11.80 4.66
CA LEU A 245 -11.68 -11.28 3.72
C LEU A 245 -12.18 -11.22 2.27
N ASP A 246 -13.47 -10.99 2.03
CA ASP A 246 -14.12 -10.95 0.71
C ASP A 246 -14.54 -9.53 0.26
N GLU A 247 -14.14 -8.52 1.04
CA GLU A 247 -14.39 -7.11 0.76
C GLU A 247 -13.07 -6.42 0.39
N LEU A 248 -12.90 -6.01 -0.86
CA LEU A 248 -11.73 -5.24 -1.30
C LEU A 248 -11.97 -3.76 -1.01
N TYR A 249 -11.24 -3.22 -0.05
CA TYR A 249 -11.19 -1.78 0.22
C TYR A 249 -10.21 -1.10 -0.73
N VAL A 250 -10.56 0.10 -1.19
CA VAL A 250 -9.78 0.89 -2.14
C VAL A 250 -9.63 2.31 -1.61
N THR A 251 -8.39 2.72 -1.36
CA THR A 251 -8.03 4.12 -1.08
C THR A 251 -7.88 4.89 -2.38
N THR A 252 -8.13 6.20 -2.31
CA THR A 252 -8.05 7.07 -3.48
C THR A 252 -7.46 8.43 -3.10
N ALA A 253 -7.15 9.26 -4.09
CA ALA A 253 -6.51 10.56 -3.90
C ALA A 253 -7.24 11.70 -4.62
N ALA A 254 -7.29 12.86 -3.97
CA ALA A 254 -7.73 14.11 -4.59
C ALA A 254 -6.58 14.93 -5.20
N ILE A 255 -5.32 14.62 -4.88
CA ILE A 255 -4.16 15.37 -5.39
C ILE A 255 -4.04 15.28 -6.92
N GLY A 256 -3.55 16.36 -7.53
CA GLY A 256 -3.30 16.45 -8.96
C GLY A 256 -4.54 16.68 -9.83
N LEU A 257 -5.75 16.72 -9.25
CA LEU A 257 -6.95 17.11 -9.97
C LEU A 257 -7.01 18.64 -10.15
N THR A 258 -7.40 19.06 -11.35
CA THR A 258 -7.80 20.46 -11.59
C THR A 258 -9.13 20.79 -10.91
N ASP A 259 -9.44 22.07 -10.70
CA ASP A 259 -10.73 22.50 -10.12
C ASP A 259 -11.95 22.02 -10.94
N GLU A 260 -11.79 21.82 -12.24
CA GLU A 260 -12.83 21.26 -13.11
C GLU A 260 -12.98 19.75 -12.88
N GLU A 261 -11.86 19.00 -12.88
CA GLU A 261 -11.87 17.57 -12.61
C GLU A 261 -12.40 17.24 -11.21
N ALA A 262 -12.01 18.02 -10.19
CA ALA A 262 -12.48 17.84 -8.81
C ALA A 262 -13.99 18.07 -8.68
N ARG A 263 -14.55 19.07 -9.38
CA ARG A 263 -16.02 19.26 -9.45
C ARG A 263 -16.73 18.11 -10.15
N GLY A 264 -16.09 17.47 -11.13
CA GLY A 264 -16.60 16.27 -11.80
C GLY A 264 -16.42 14.98 -10.99
N GLN A 265 -15.61 15.00 -9.93
CA GLN A 265 -15.25 13.84 -9.11
C GLN A 265 -15.42 14.17 -7.62
N PRO A 266 -16.66 14.40 -7.15
CA PRO A 266 -16.92 14.82 -5.77
C PRO A 266 -16.50 13.79 -4.71
N LEU A 267 -16.20 12.55 -5.12
CA LEU A 267 -15.75 11.46 -4.26
C LEU A 267 -14.21 11.25 -4.30
N ALA A 268 -13.45 12.10 -4.99
CA ALA A 268 -12.00 11.96 -5.05
C ALA A 268 -11.37 12.08 -3.66
N GLY A 269 -10.51 11.12 -3.30
CA GLY A 269 -9.93 11.03 -1.95
C GLY A 269 -10.79 10.24 -0.95
N ASP A 270 -11.92 9.69 -1.37
CA ASP A 270 -12.79 8.89 -0.52
C ASP A 270 -12.39 7.40 -0.49
N LEU A 271 -12.97 6.68 0.46
CA LEU A 271 -12.79 5.24 0.63
C LEU A 271 -13.93 4.47 -0.07
N PHE A 272 -13.55 3.45 -0.84
CA PHE A 272 -14.49 2.55 -1.51
C PHE A 272 -14.34 1.11 -1.03
N ARG A 273 -15.39 0.32 -1.23
CA ARG A 273 -15.42 -1.12 -0.97
C ARG A 273 -16.04 -1.86 -2.15
N ILE A 274 -15.51 -3.02 -2.47
CA ILE A 274 -15.96 -3.85 -3.58
C ILE A 274 -16.09 -5.30 -3.11
N ARG A 275 -17.25 -5.93 -3.34
CA ARG A 275 -17.40 -7.39 -3.20
C ARG A 275 -16.94 -8.06 -4.48
N THR A 276 -15.78 -8.70 -4.44
CA THR A 276 -15.11 -9.22 -5.65
C THR A 276 -15.46 -10.67 -5.97
N GLY A 277 -16.10 -11.39 -5.02
CA GLY A 277 -16.39 -12.81 -5.13
C GLY A 277 -15.18 -13.72 -4.88
N VAL A 278 -14.03 -13.15 -4.53
CA VAL A 278 -12.81 -13.87 -4.13
C VAL A 278 -12.36 -13.37 -2.76
N LYS A 279 -11.56 -14.18 -2.06
CA LYS A 279 -11.01 -13.82 -0.75
C LYS A 279 -9.57 -13.36 -0.86
N GLY A 280 -9.21 -12.38 -0.05
CA GLY A 280 -7.82 -12.02 0.19
C GLY A 280 -7.08 -12.99 1.11
N GLN A 281 -5.89 -12.55 1.51
CA GLN A 281 -5.05 -13.22 2.50
C GLN A 281 -5.04 -12.39 3.78
N ALA A 282 -4.85 -13.05 4.94
CA ALA A 282 -4.59 -12.32 6.17
C ALA A 282 -3.18 -11.72 6.11
N GLU A 283 -3.07 -10.41 6.35
CA GLU A 283 -1.76 -9.76 6.38
C GLU A 283 -1.05 -10.03 7.73
N PRO A 284 0.25 -10.35 7.70
CA PRO A 284 1.03 -10.64 8.90
C PRO A 284 1.35 -9.38 9.70
N TYR A 285 1.69 -9.58 10.98
CA TYR A 285 2.11 -8.49 11.86
C TYR A 285 3.63 -8.40 11.81
N PHE A 286 4.18 -7.20 11.96
CA PHE A 286 5.61 -7.03 12.17
C PHE A 286 6.00 -7.69 13.49
N ALA A 287 7.03 -8.54 13.45
CA ALA A 287 7.43 -9.38 14.57
C ALA A 287 8.32 -8.66 15.61
N GLY A 288 8.75 -7.42 15.35
CA GLY A 288 9.55 -6.60 16.26
C GLY A 288 8.77 -5.52 17.03
#